data_AF-A0A542B0H9-F1
#
_entry.id   AF-A0A542B0H9-F1
#
_cell.length_a   1.000
_cell.length_b   1.000
_cell.length_c   1.000
_cell.angle_alpha   90.00
_cell.angle_beta   90.00
_cell.angle_gamma   90.00
#
_symmetry.space_group_name_H-M   'P 1'
#
loop_
_entity.id
_entity.type
_entity.pdbx_description
1 polymer ?
#
loop_
_entity_poly.entity_id
_entity_poly.type
_entity_poly.pdbx_seq_one_letter_code
_entity_poly.pdbx_strand_id
1 'polypeptide(L)'
;MQKKKVLFHKIHGRSSKILISLALVCLVLYGVDYFNDMFGRFDSVLLFSAHLILLLFWSRMIFFKSVVSWNKLGINIKMKGIWGKQFTFEKIRSVEITESELIIIGRYGKTSIFDIKHISIEDRERIAKIFDRYCTASYYELKQAS
;
A
#
# COMPACT_ATOMS: atom_id res chain seq x y z
N MET A 1 -24.15 10.67 -6.39
CA MET A 1 -23.50 9.48 -5.79
C MET A 1 -22.25 9.97 -5.04
N GLN A 2 -22.15 9.80 -3.71
CA GLN A 2 -20.98 10.30 -2.96
C GLN A 2 -19.71 9.55 -3.40
N LYS A 3 -18.72 10.30 -3.90
CA LYS A 3 -17.40 9.78 -4.28
C LYS A 3 -16.66 9.33 -3.03
N LYS A 4 -16.12 8.12 -3.04
CA LYS A 4 -15.40 7.55 -1.89
C LYS A 4 -13.92 7.92 -1.97
N LYS A 5 -13.37 8.39 -0.85
CA LYS A 5 -11.95 8.71 -0.72
C LYS A 5 -11.10 7.44 -0.70
N VAL A 6 -9.98 7.47 -1.42
CA VAL A 6 -8.95 6.44 -1.42
C VAL A 6 -7.91 6.78 -0.36
N LEU A 7 -7.54 5.81 0.47
CA LEU A 7 -6.41 5.99 1.37
C LEU A 7 -5.10 5.81 0.59
N PHE A 8 -4.29 6.87 0.57
CA PHE A 8 -2.95 6.84 0.00
C PHE A 8 -1.91 6.60 1.09
N HIS A 9 -1.17 5.49 0.99
CA HIS A 9 -0.16 5.12 1.96
C HIS A 9 1.21 4.86 1.32
N LYS A 10 2.16 5.78 1.53
CA LYS A 10 3.55 5.54 1.14
C LYS A 10 4.21 4.62 2.18
N ILE A 11 4.54 3.39 1.78
CA ILE A 11 5.06 2.34 2.68
C ILE A 11 6.35 2.79 3.38
N HIS A 12 7.21 3.52 2.67
CA HIS A 12 8.44 4.11 3.22
C HIS A 12 8.29 5.57 3.67
N GLY A 13 7.08 5.97 4.11
CA GLY A 13 6.86 7.27 4.75
C GLY A 13 7.58 7.36 6.10
N ARG A 14 7.85 8.59 6.57
CA ARG A 14 8.56 8.84 7.84
C ARG A 14 7.88 8.14 9.02
N SER A 15 6.55 8.25 9.12
CA SER A 15 5.75 7.59 10.17
C SER A 15 5.78 6.07 10.08
N SER A 16 5.68 5.50 8.88
CA SER A 16 5.78 4.05 8.67
C SER A 16 7.14 3.50 9.12
N LYS A 17 8.23 4.19 8.76
CA LYS A 17 9.58 3.81 9.18
C LYS A 17 9.72 3.84 10.70
N ILE A 18 9.22 4.88 11.36
CA ILE A 18 9.27 5.02 12.82
C ILE A 18 8.52 3.85 13.48
N LEU A 19 7.29 3.57 13.06
CA LEU A 19 6.48 2.48 13.65
C LEU A 19 7.13 1.11 13.46
N ILE A 20 7.61 0.80 12.24
CA ILE A 20 8.28 -0.47 11.96
C ILE A 20 9.59 -0.60 12.76
N SER A 21 10.37 0.48 12.83
CA SER A 21 11.64 0.46 13.59
C SER A 21 11.38 0.28 15.09
N LEU A 22 10.36 0.93 15.64
CA LEU A 22 9.99 0.78 17.04
C LEU A 22 9.52 -0.65 17.35
N ALA A 23 8.68 -1.24 16.49
CA ALA A 23 8.27 -2.63 16.62
C ALA A 23 9.46 -3.60 16.56
N LEU A 24 10.43 -3.34 15.67
CA LEU A 24 11.65 -4.13 15.55
C LEU A 24 12.50 -4.05 16.81
N VAL A 25 12.68 -2.86 17.39
CA VAL A 25 13.40 -2.69 18.66
C VAL A 25 12.72 -3.49 19.78
N CYS A 26 11.39 -3.42 19.91
CA CYS A 26 10.66 -4.23 20.89
C CYS A 26 10.89 -5.74 20.69
N LEU A 27 10.88 -6.24 19.45
CA LEU A 27 11.14 -7.65 19.15
C LEU A 27 12.58 -8.08 19.46
N VAL A 28 13.57 -7.22 19.18
CA VAL A 28 14.97 -7.50 19.48
C VAL A 28 15.19 -7.54 20.99
N LEU A 29 14.66 -6.56 21.73
CA LEU A 29 14.74 -6.54 23.19
C LEU A 29 14.04 -7.75 23.80
N TYR A 30 12.88 -8.14 23.26
CA TYR A 30 12.20 -9.37 23.65
C TYR A 30 13.07 -10.60 23.44
N GLY A 31 13.71 -10.73 22.26
CA GLY A 31 14.60 -11.86 21.97
C GLY A 31 15.80 -11.91 22.91
N VAL A 32 16.44 -10.77 23.19
CA VAL A 32 17.56 -10.69 24.15
C VAL A 32 17.11 -11.08 25.55
N ASP A 33 15.96 -10.59 26.00
CA ASP A 33 15.38 -10.93 27.29
C ASP A 33 15.05 -12.41 27.40
N TYR A 34 14.42 -12.97 26.36
CA TYR A 34 14.03 -14.39 26.31
C TYR A 34 15.22 -15.35 26.45
N PHE A 35 16.38 -15.01 25.89
CA PHE A 35 17.57 -15.86 25.98
C PHE A 35 18.43 -15.63 27.22
N ASN A 36 18.38 -14.44 27.84
CA ASN A 36 19.28 -14.06 28.92
C ASN A 36 18.58 -13.86 30.28
N ASP A 37 17.25 -13.92 30.32
CA ASP A 37 16.41 -13.60 31.49
C ASP A 37 16.81 -12.27 32.14
N MET A 38 17.11 -11.27 31.30
CA MET A 38 17.79 -10.04 31.72
C MET A 38 16.85 -9.07 32.44
N PHE A 39 15.58 -9.05 32.05
CA PHE A 39 14.55 -8.12 32.50
C PHE A 39 13.38 -8.82 33.20
N GLY A 40 13.37 -10.16 33.26
CA GLY A 40 12.48 -11.00 34.08
C GLY A 40 10.99 -10.98 33.68
N ARG A 41 10.31 -9.83 33.82
CA ARG A 41 8.84 -9.66 33.58
C ARG A 41 8.50 -8.79 32.37
N PHE A 42 9.50 -8.29 31.65
CA PHE A 42 9.29 -7.37 30.52
C PHE A 42 9.06 -8.09 29.19
N ASP A 43 9.38 -9.38 29.10
CA ASP A 43 9.21 -10.22 27.91
C ASP A 43 7.81 -10.11 27.29
N SER A 44 6.77 -10.29 28.11
CA SER A 44 5.37 -10.28 27.71
C SER A 44 4.92 -8.88 27.29
N VAL A 45 5.44 -7.84 27.95
CA VAL A 45 5.14 -6.44 27.64
C VAL A 45 5.77 -6.02 26.32
N LEU A 46 7.03 -6.40 26.08
CA LEU A 46 7.76 -6.13 24.84
C LEU A 46 7.10 -6.86 23.67
N LEU A 47 6.74 -8.12 23.86
CA LEU A 47 6.03 -8.91 22.85
C LEU A 47 4.66 -8.30 22.53
N PHE A 48 3.86 -8.00 23.56
CA PHE A 48 2.56 -7.36 23.38
C PHE A 48 2.68 -6.01 22.66
N SER A 49 3.66 -5.19 23.05
CA SER A 49 3.90 -3.87 22.46
C SER A 49 4.29 -3.98 20.99
N ALA A 50 5.19 -4.90 20.63
CA ALA A 50 5.55 -5.17 19.25
C ALA A 50 4.31 -5.56 18.41
N HIS A 51 3.50 -6.49 18.91
CA HIS A 51 2.29 -6.93 18.23
C HIS A 51 1.24 -5.81 18.11
N LEU A 52 1.05 -4.99 19.15
CA LEU A 52 0.14 -3.86 19.12
C LEU A 52 0.58 -2.81 18.10
N ILE A 53 1.88 -2.49 18.03
CA ILE A 53 2.42 -1.54 17.04
C ILE A 53 2.20 -2.07 15.62
N LEU A 54 2.47 -3.36 15.38
CA LEU A 54 2.21 -3.99 14.09
C LEU A 54 0.71 -3.98 13.76
N LEU A 55 -0.15 -4.30 14.72
CA LEU A 55 -1.59 -4.27 14.53
C LEU A 55 -2.06 -2.86 14.16
N LEU A 56 -1.60 -1.82 14.86
CA LEU A 56 -1.90 -0.43 14.53
C LEU A 56 -1.39 -0.04 13.14
N PHE A 57 -0.19 -0.50 12.76
CA PHE A 57 0.37 -0.27 11.43
C PHE A 57 -0.51 -0.90 10.33
N TRP A 58 -0.90 -2.17 10.48
CA TRP A 58 -1.69 -2.91 9.50
C TRP A 58 -3.19 -2.56 9.52
N SER A 59 -3.72 -2.07 10.64
CA SER A 59 -5.14 -1.73 10.83
C SER A 59 -5.69 -0.81 9.74
N ARG A 60 -4.87 0.14 9.26
CA ARG A 60 -5.22 1.08 8.20
C ARG A 60 -5.58 0.40 6.88
N MET A 61 -5.05 -0.79 6.61
CA MET A 61 -5.40 -1.54 5.40
C MET A 61 -6.69 -2.37 5.57
N ILE A 62 -7.13 -2.60 6.81
CA ILE A 62 -8.36 -3.33 7.14
C ILE A 62 -9.57 -2.41 7.04
N PHE A 63 -9.52 -1.23 7.68
CA PHE A 63 -10.68 -0.35 7.80
C PHE A 63 -11.05 0.38 6.49
N PHE A 64 -10.07 0.64 5.63
CA PHE A 64 -10.31 1.39 4.41
C PHE A 64 -10.70 0.45 3.25
N LYS A 65 -11.84 0.73 2.63
CA LYS A 65 -12.39 -0.06 1.50
C LYS A 65 -11.55 0.07 0.23
N SER A 66 -10.94 1.25 0.04
CA SER A 66 -10.07 1.53 -1.10
C SER A 66 -8.74 2.09 -0.59
N VAL A 67 -7.65 1.39 -0.91
CA VAL A 67 -6.30 1.71 -0.45
C VAL A 67 -5.33 1.56 -1.61
N VAL A 68 -4.49 2.59 -1.79
CA VAL A 68 -3.35 2.56 -2.69
C VAL A 68 -2.11 2.76 -1.85
N SER A 69 -1.29 1.71 -1.73
CA SER A 69 -0.02 1.77 -1.03
C SER A 69 1.15 1.52 -1.98
N TRP A 70 2.24 2.28 -1.85
CA TRP A 70 3.35 2.19 -2.79
C TRP A 70 4.70 2.48 -2.15
N ASN A 71 5.75 2.01 -2.82
CA ASN A 71 7.14 2.36 -2.55
C ASN A 71 7.87 2.60 -3.88
N LYS A 72 9.20 2.48 -3.93
CA LYS A 72 9.97 2.64 -5.18
C LYS A 72 9.89 1.41 -6.10
N LEU A 73 9.58 0.22 -5.55
CA LEU A 73 9.61 -1.06 -6.25
C LEU A 73 8.25 -1.42 -6.84
N GLY A 74 7.17 -1.03 -6.17
CA GLY A 74 5.83 -1.43 -6.58
C GLY A 74 4.71 -0.71 -5.86
N ILE A 75 3.51 -1.13 -6.23
CA ILE A 75 2.22 -0.60 -5.78
C ILE A 75 1.30 -1.75 -5.40
N ASN A 76 0.56 -1.59 -4.31
CA ASN A 76 -0.54 -2.45 -3.91
C ASN A 76 -1.82 -1.64 -4.02
N ILE A 77 -2.79 -2.20 -4.74
CA ILE A 77 -4.06 -1.57 -5.06
C ILE A 77 -5.18 -2.47 -4.55
N LYS A 78 -5.97 -1.89 -3.67
CA LYS A 78 -7.20 -2.46 -3.13
C LYS A 78 -8.34 -1.52 -3.52
N MET A 79 -9.23 -1.96 -4.42
CA MET A 79 -10.45 -1.23 -4.78
C MET A 79 -11.65 -2.10 -4.43
N LYS A 80 -12.50 -1.67 -3.48
CA LYS A 80 -13.68 -2.41 -2.98
C LYS A 80 -13.40 -3.88 -2.64
N GLY A 81 -12.94 -4.14 -1.42
CA GLY A 81 -12.84 -5.53 -0.95
C GLY A 81 -12.02 -5.66 0.33
N ILE A 82 -11.59 -6.89 0.63
CA ILE A 82 -10.68 -7.20 1.73
C ILE A 82 -9.23 -7.31 1.22
N TRP A 83 -9.04 -7.89 0.04
CA TRP A 83 -7.74 -8.19 -0.55
C TRP A 83 -7.32 -7.18 -1.62
N GLY A 84 -6.07 -6.73 -1.56
CA GLY A 84 -5.43 -5.91 -2.60
C GLY A 84 -4.61 -6.77 -3.55
N LYS A 85 -4.30 -6.22 -4.73
CA LYS A 85 -3.35 -6.82 -5.69
C LYS A 85 -2.05 -6.03 -5.68
N GLN A 86 -0.94 -6.73 -5.62
CA GLN A 86 0.40 -6.14 -5.67
C GLN A 86 0.98 -6.21 -7.09
N PHE A 87 1.63 -5.14 -7.50
CA PHE A 87 2.33 -5.03 -8.77
C PHE A 87 3.74 -4.46 -8.54
N THR A 88 4.72 -5.05 -9.20
CA THR A 88 6.08 -4.48 -9.32
C THR A 88 6.08 -3.54 -10.52
N PHE A 89 6.56 -2.31 -10.36
CA PHE A 89 6.51 -1.31 -11.43
C PHE A 89 7.27 -1.74 -12.68
N GLU A 90 8.41 -2.41 -12.52
CA GLU A 90 9.21 -2.95 -13.62
C GLU A 90 8.45 -4.00 -14.45
N LYS A 91 7.50 -4.72 -13.84
CA LYS A 91 6.72 -5.77 -14.52
C LYS A 91 5.46 -5.23 -15.20
N ILE A 92 5.16 -3.94 -15.05
CA ILE A 92 4.05 -3.27 -15.73
C ILE A 92 4.50 -2.87 -17.13
N ARG A 93 3.67 -3.18 -18.13
CA ARG A 93 3.86 -2.80 -19.54
C ARG A 93 3.14 -1.51 -19.87
N SER A 94 1.91 -1.35 -19.41
CA SER A 94 1.10 -0.15 -19.59
C SER A 94 0.03 -0.06 -18.49
N VAL A 95 -0.43 1.16 -18.29
CA VAL A 95 -1.53 1.49 -17.37
C VAL A 95 -2.48 2.41 -18.10
N GLU A 96 -3.78 2.11 -18.04
CA GLU A 96 -4.84 2.93 -18.61
C GLU A 96 -5.83 3.29 -17.50
N ILE A 97 -6.23 4.56 -17.45
CA ILE A 97 -7.19 5.07 -16.48
C ILE A 97 -8.33 5.73 -17.25
N THR A 98 -9.53 5.20 -17.10
CA THR A 98 -10.76 5.73 -17.69
C THR A 98 -11.68 6.31 -16.61
N GLU A 99 -12.87 6.75 -17.02
CA GLU A 99 -13.89 7.24 -16.09
C GLU A 99 -14.44 6.16 -15.13
N SER A 100 -14.30 4.89 -15.48
CA SER A 100 -14.83 3.78 -14.68
C SER A 100 -13.79 2.75 -14.28
N GLU A 101 -12.66 2.66 -14.98
CA GLU A 101 -11.74 1.54 -14.82
C GLU A 101 -10.27 1.97 -14.73
N LEU A 102 -9.52 1.29 -13.88
CA LEU A 102 -8.06 1.28 -13.88
C LEU A 102 -7.63 -0.09 -14.43
N ILE A 103 -6.92 -0.07 -15.55
CA ILE A 103 -6.44 -1.26 -16.24
C ILE A 103 -4.92 -1.29 -16.16
N ILE A 104 -4.37 -2.37 -15.61
CA ILE A 104 -2.93 -2.59 -15.49
C ILE A 104 -2.57 -3.82 -16.30
N ILE A 105 -1.70 -3.63 -17.29
CA ILE A 105 -1.25 -4.70 -18.19
C ILE A 105 0.19 -5.04 -17.82
N GLY A 106 0.44 -6.28 -17.41
CA GLY A 106 1.78 -6.78 -17.15
C GLY A 106 2.55 -7.11 -18.42
N ARG A 107 3.89 -7.11 -18.36
CA ARG A 107 4.76 -7.49 -19.49
C ARG A 107 4.49 -8.89 -20.04
N TYR A 108 4.03 -9.80 -19.17
CA TYR A 108 3.69 -11.18 -19.52
C TYR A 108 2.20 -11.38 -19.88
N GLY A 109 1.49 -10.32 -20.28
CA GLY A 109 0.10 -10.40 -20.76
C GLY A 109 -0.97 -10.52 -19.67
N LYS A 110 -0.59 -10.58 -18.39
CA LYS A 110 -1.56 -10.59 -17.28
C LYS A 110 -2.20 -9.20 -17.13
N THR A 111 -3.51 -9.12 -17.35
CA THR A 111 -4.30 -7.89 -17.16
C THR A 111 -5.01 -7.91 -15.81
N SER A 112 -5.03 -6.76 -15.13
CA SER A 112 -5.84 -6.54 -13.93
C SER A 112 -6.68 -5.29 -14.11
N ILE A 113 -7.99 -5.46 -13.97
CA ILE A 113 -8.98 -4.39 -14.10
C ILE A 113 -9.57 -4.10 -12.73
N PHE A 114 -9.70 -2.83 -12.38
CA PHE A 114 -10.32 -2.35 -11.16
C PHE A 114 -11.44 -1.35 -11.48
N ASP A 115 -12.63 -1.56 -10.93
CA ASP A 115 -13.70 -0.55 -10.94
C ASP A 115 -13.28 0.65 -10.06
N ILE A 116 -13.17 1.82 -10.67
CA ILE A 116 -12.87 3.11 -10.05
C ILE A 116 -13.99 4.15 -10.27
N LYS A 117 -15.16 3.76 -10.77
CA LYS A 117 -16.32 4.66 -11.00
C LYS A 117 -16.73 5.44 -9.75
N HIS A 118 -16.48 4.85 -8.59
CA HIS A 118 -16.83 5.39 -7.27
C HIS A 118 -15.74 6.27 -6.64
N ILE A 119 -14.57 6.39 -7.27
CA ILE A 119 -13.41 7.15 -6.79
C ILE A 119 -13.49 8.59 -7.30
N SER A 120 -13.01 9.57 -6.52
CA SER A 120 -12.98 10.97 -6.97
C SER A 120 -11.97 11.20 -8.09
N ILE A 121 -12.18 12.25 -8.88
CA ILE A 121 -11.26 12.61 -9.98
C ILE A 121 -9.89 12.95 -9.41
N GLU A 122 -9.84 13.73 -8.32
CA GLU A 122 -8.60 14.06 -7.61
C GLU A 122 -7.80 12.82 -7.18
N ASP A 123 -8.47 11.79 -6.66
CA ASP A 123 -7.83 10.55 -6.24
C ASP A 123 -7.35 9.74 -7.46
N ARG A 124 -8.09 9.74 -8.57
CA ARG A 124 -7.65 9.11 -9.83
C ARG A 124 -6.40 9.79 -10.39
N GLU A 125 -6.36 11.12 -10.41
CA GLU A 125 -5.18 11.89 -10.80
C GLU A 125 -3.98 11.59 -9.91
N ARG A 126 -4.22 11.38 -8.61
CA ARG A 126 -3.15 11.00 -7.68
C ARG A 126 -2.62 9.60 -7.96
N ILE A 127 -3.47 8.65 -8.34
CA ILE A 127 -3.07 7.32 -8.80
C ILE A 127 -2.23 7.43 -10.08
N ALA A 128 -2.70 8.20 -11.07
CA ALA A 128 -1.97 8.50 -12.30
C ALA A 128 -0.56 9.01 -12.01
N LYS A 129 -0.43 10.02 -11.14
CA LYS A 129 0.87 10.60 -10.73
C LYS A 129 1.81 9.60 -10.05
N ILE A 130 1.29 8.57 -9.40
CA ILE A 130 2.13 7.50 -8.82
C ILE A 130 2.68 6.62 -9.94
N PHE A 131 1.85 6.23 -10.90
CA PHE A 131 2.30 5.44 -12.05
C PHE A 131 3.31 6.22 -12.89
N ASP A 132 2.99 7.45 -13.27
CA ASP A 132 3.88 8.32 -14.04
C ASP A 132 5.28 8.46 -13.38
N ARG A 133 5.32 8.59 -12.05
CA ARG A 133 6.58 8.73 -11.31
C ARG A 133 7.44 7.47 -11.26
N TYR A 134 6.84 6.27 -11.23
CA TYR A 134 7.56 5.04 -10.88
C TYR A 134 7.51 3.95 -11.95
N CYS A 135 6.56 4.00 -12.88
CA CYS A 135 6.56 3.13 -14.05
C CYS A 135 7.44 3.74 -15.14
N THR A 136 8.39 2.94 -15.62
CA THR A 136 9.13 3.22 -16.86
C THR A 136 8.30 2.87 -18.12
N ALA A 137 7.12 2.29 -17.93
CA ALA A 137 6.17 1.95 -18.98
C ALA A 137 5.61 3.20 -19.64
N SER A 138 5.46 3.16 -20.98
CA SER A 138 4.82 4.22 -21.77
C SER A 138 3.42 4.50 -21.20
N TYR A 139 3.26 5.67 -20.61
CA TYR A 139 1.98 6.18 -20.12
C TYR A 139 1.16 6.63 -21.34
N TYR A 140 0.00 6.02 -21.58
CA TYR A 140 -0.96 6.53 -22.55
C TYR A 140 -1.98 7.37 -21.77
N GLU A 141 -1.74 8.67 -21.70
CA GLU A 141 -2.81 9.59 -21.32
C GLU A 141 -3.96 9.47 -22.31
N LEU A 142 -5.16 9.59 -21.74
CA LEU A 142 -6.38 10.10 -22.35
C LEU A 142 -6.11 10.93 -23.61
N LYS A 143 -6.08 10.25 -24.77
CA LYS A 143 -6.25 10.92 -26.04
C LYS A 143 -7.76 11.17 -26.19
N GLN A 144 -8.16 12.36 -25.75
CA GLN A 144 -9.33 13.13 -26.19
C GLN A 144 -10.58 12.31 -26.53
N ALA A 145 -11.53 12.27 -25.61
CA ALA A 145 -12.93 12.38 -26.01
C ALA A 145 -13.27 13.87 -26.01
N SER A 146 -13.00 14.52 -27.15
CA SER A 146 -13.64 15.78 -27.56
C SER A 146 -15.10 15.51 -27.90
#